data_AF-C7Z8J2-F1
#
_entry.id   AF-C7Z8J2-F1
#
_cell.length_a   1.000
_cell.length_b   1.000
_cell.length_c   1.000
_cell.angle_alpha   90.00
_cell.angle_beta   90.00
_cell.angle_gamma   90.00
#
_symmetry.space_group_name_H-M   'P 1'
#
loop_
_entity.id
_entity.type
_entity.pdbx_description
1 polymer ?
#
loop_
_entity_poly.entity_id
_entity_poly.type
_entity_poly.pdbx_seq_one_letter_code
_entity_poly.pdbx_strand_id
1 'polypeptide(L)'
;MSSTDKKKDDAIKKPDVEADKDKAEEVDGEELRFSPEEEQYQNALDKYDDAITSCPKYLYYPRAVVYSNIAACHLKLEQWKDAIKAASDALSSLEKLEQKDLLLNPDGKKEEEEKKKEQDDDVEEEIVSSGATRAAPAPDSTDDAVKTLKANIQRIRSKSLMRRARARSEAGGWQNLAGAEEDYKALAAKPESLAPADLRIVRTQLRQLPPRTKAAQEKEMGEMWGKLKDLGNGILKPFGLSTENFNMVKDEKTGGYSMNFQPGGGSSAKS
;
A
#
# COMPACT_ATOMS: atom_id res chain seq x y z
N MET A 1 -28.02 -67.62 14.47
CA MET A 1 -28.79 -67.54 15.73
C MET A 1 -28.29 -66.29 16.44
N SER A 2 -28.98 -65.14 16.49
CA SER A 2 -30.41 -64.84 16.71
C SER A 2 -30.83 -64.85 18.19
N SER A 3 -31.03 -63.64 18.72
CA SER A 3 -32.00 -63.23 19.76
C SER A 3 -31.91 -63.77 21.20
N THR A 4 -31.49 -62.90 22.11
CA THR A 4 -32.18 -62.47 23.36
C THR A 4 -31.83 -60.98 23.54
N ASP A 5 -32.68 -59.98 23.82
CA ASP A 5 -33.94 -59.82 24.58
C ASP A 5 -33.79 -60.04 26.11
N LYS A 6 -34.09 -59.09 27.02
CA LYS A 6 -34.61 -57.69 26.87
C LYS A 6 -33.93 -56.73 27.91
N LYS A 7 -34.47 -55.72 28.63
CA LYS A 7 -35.84 -55.30 29.04
C LYS A 7 -36.00 -53.74 29.10
N LYS A 8 -35.99 -53.13 30.29
CA LYS A 8 -36.49 -51.78 30.71
C LYS A 8 -35.96 -51.50 32.15
N ASP A 9 -35.97 -50.31 32.78
CA ASP A 9 -37.09 -49.37 33.05
C ASP A 9 -36.67 -47.88 33.16
N ASP A 10 -37.68 -47.00 33.25
CA ASP A 10 -37.60 -45.53 33.20
C ASP A 10 -37.33 -44.86 34.56
N ALA A 11 -36.56 -43.76 34.59
CA ALA A 11 -36.58 -42.74 35.65
C ALA A 11 -36.03 -41.38 35.16
N ILE A 12 -36.54 -40.26 35.69
CA ILE A 12 -36.23 -38.88 35.27
C ILE A 12 -35.31 -38.19 36.28
N LYS A 13 -34.27 -37.48 35.80
CA LYS A 13 -33.79 -36.24 36.46
C LYS A 13 -33.34 -35.21 35.42
N LYS A 14 -33.50 -33.92 35.75
CA LYS A 14 -33.08 -32.76 34.94
C LYS A 14 -31.67 -32.29 35.35
N PRO A 15 -30.99 -31.45 34.55
CA PRO A 15 -29.56 -31.15 34.74
C PRO A 15 -29.32 -30.21 35.92
N ASP A 16 -28.23 -30.46 36.62
CA ASP A 16 -27.64 -29.53 37.58
C ASP A 16 -26.55 -28.71 36.85
N VAL A 17 -26.54 -27.39 37.04
CA VAL A 17 -25.63 -26.44 36.35
C VAL A 17 -24.80 -25.71 37.40
N GLU A 18 -23.55 -26.15 37.57
CA GLU A 18 -22.48 -25.39 38.22
C GLU A 18 -21.26 -25.48 37.28
N ALA A 19 -20.77 -24.39 36.70
CA ALA A 19 -20.11 -23.23 37.33
C ALA A 19 -18.65 -23.48 37.73
N ASP A 20 -17.89 -24.15 36.84
CA ASP A 20 -16.43 -24.04 36.82
C ASP A 20 -16.01 -22.58 36.59
N LYS A 21 -15.07 -22.12 37.41
CA LYS A 21 -14.70 -20.70 37.55
C LYS A 21 -13.41 -20.38 36.82
N ASP A 22 -13.32 -19.14 36.35
CA ASP A 22 -12.11 -18.32 36.41
C ASP A 22 -10.79 -19.02 36.06
N LYS A 23 -10.71 -19.62 34.87
CA LYS A 23 -9.42 -19.70 34.17
C LYS A 23 -9.05 -18.29 33.71
N ALA A 24 -8.44 -17.52 34.61
CA ALA A 24 -7.54 -16.47 34.19
C ALA A 24 -6.45 -17.11 33.32
N GLU A 25 -6.30 -16.64 32.09
CA GLU A 25 -5.09 -16.92 31.33
C GLU A 25 -3.95 -16.18 32.03
N GLU A 26 -3.09 -16.95 32.70
CA GLU A 26 -1.79 -16.47 33.15
C GLU A 26 -1.00 -16.16 31.88
N VAL A 27 -0.99 -14.86 31.51
CA VAL A 27 -0.23 -14.36 30.36
C VAL A 27 1.24 -14.37 30.75
N ASP A 28 1.82 -15.56 30.71
CA ASP A 28 3.26 -15.77 30.78
C ASP A 28 3.92 -14.85 29.77
N GLY A 29 4.82 -14.01 30.27
CA GLY A 29 5.60 -13.10 29.44
C GLY A 29 6.64 -13.90 28.65
N GLU A 30 6.24 -14.52 27.54
CA GLU A 30 7.17 -14.99 26.53
C GLU A 30 8.02 -13.79 26.07
N GLU A 31 9.24 -13.72 26.60
CA GLU A 31 10.29 -12.83 26.12
C GLU A 31 10.44 -13.08 24.62
N LEU A 32 10.04 -12.10 23.79
CA LEU A 32 9.86 -12.28 22.35
C LEU A 32 11.21 -12.50 21.66
N ARG A 33 11.66 -13.75 21.69
CA ARG A 33 13.03 -14.14 21.38
C ARG A 33 13.24 -14.24 19.88
N PHE A 34 13.57 -13.10 19.28
CA PHE A 34 14.04 -13.00 17.90
C PHE A 34 15.13 -14.04 17.60
N SER A 35 15.11 -14.57 16.38
CA SER A 35 16.23 -15.34 15.86
C SER A 35 17.47 -14.45 15.65
N PRO A 36 18.69 -15.01 15.63
CA PRO A 36 19.91 -14.23 15.40
C PRO A 36 19.96 -13.50 14.05
N GLU A 37 19.13 -13.86 13.05
CA GLU A 37 18.99 -13.09 11.81
C GLU A 37 18.05 -11.90 11.99
N GLU A 38 16.89 -12.09 12.63
CA GLU A 38 15.95 -10.99 12.91
C GLU A 38 16.59 -9.93 13.81
N GLU A 39 17.33 -10.35 14.84
CA GLU A 39 18.10 -9.46 15.71
C GLU A 39 19.08 -8.57 14.93
N GLN A 40 19.74 -9.11 13.89
CA GLN A 40 20.61 -8.33 13.01
C GLN A 40 19.84 -7.33 12.15
N TYR A 41 18.62 -7.64 11.72
CA TYR A 41 17.78 -6.71 10.96
C TYR A 41 17.18 -5.60 11.84
N GLN A 42 16.81 -5.88 13.09
CA GLN A 42 16.41 -4.85 14.07
C GLN A 42 17.59 -3.91 14.38
N ASN A 43 18.73 -4.47 14.75
CA ASN A 43 19.98 -3.72 14.97
C ASN A 43 20.44 -2.91 13.74
N ALA A 44 19.94 -3.20 12.53
CA ALA A 44 20.18 -2.41 11.33
C ALA A 44 19.12 -1.30 11.13
N LEU A 45 17.86 -1.53 11.53
CA LEU A 45 16.80 -0.52 11.54
C LEU A 45 17.14 0.64 12.48
N ASP A 46 17.56 0.36 13.72
CA ASP A 46 17.93 1.39 14.71
C ASP A 46 18.98 2.37 14.12
N LYS A 47 20.03 1.80 13.51
CA LYS A 47 21.12 2.55 12.86
C LYS A 47 20.66 3.35 11.64
N TYR A 48 19.59 2.92 10.97
CA TYR A 48 18.99 3.66 9.85
C TYR A 48 18.04 4.76 10.33
N ASP A 49 17.37 4.60 11.46
CA ASP A 49 16.55 5.66 12.06
C ASP A 49 17.41 6.76 12.71
N ASP A 50 18.53 6.41 13.33
CA ASP A 50 19.61 7.36 13.70
C ASP A 50 20.12 8.13 12.46
N ALA A 51 20.36 7.42 11.36
CA ALA A 51 20.79 8.04 10.10
C ALA A 51 19.71 8.95 9.49
N ILE A 52 18.42 8.62 9.59
CA ILE A 52 17.31 9.45 9.12
C ILE A 52 17.10 10.68 10.01
N THR A 53 17.35 10.56 11.31
CA THR A 53 17.23 11.63 12.29
C THR A 53 18.36 12.65 12.15
N SER A 54 19.59 12.17 11.92
CA SER A 54 20.77 13.02 11.66
C SER A 54 20.81 13.61 10.25
N CYS A 55 20.23 12.96 9.23
CA CYS A 55 20.30 13.40 7.84
C CYS A 55 19.34 14.57 7.52
N PRO A 56 19.84 15.77 7.13
CA PRO A 56 18.99 16.94 6.86
C PRO A 56 17.88 16.70 5.82
N LYS A 57 16.71 17.30 6.06
CA LYS A 57 15.48 17.07 5.27
C LYS A 57 15.57 17.45 3.78
N TYR A 58 16.59 18.21 3.37
CA TYR A 58 16.85 18.57 1.98
C TYR A 58 17.78 17.57 1.24
N LEU A 59 18.43 16.64 1.94
CA LEU A 59 19.28 15.61 1.33
C LEU A 59 18.44 14.43 0.81
N TYR A 60 17.64 14.71 -0.21
CA TYR A 60 16.66 13.78 -0.76
C TYR A 60 17.26 12.45 -1.27
N TYR A 61 18.42 12.48 -1.95
CA TYR A 61 19.07 11.24 -2.42
C TYR A 61 19.59 10.35 -1.26
N PRO A 62 20.40 10.84 -0.30
CA PRO A 62 20.76 10.05 0.88
C PRO A 62 19.55 9.49 1.65
N ARG A 63 18.52 10.31 1.90
CA ARG A 63 17.29 9.84 2.57
C ARG A 63 16.60 8.72 1.78
N ALA A 64 16.51 8.83 0.45
CA ALA A 64 15.95 7.78 -0.41
C ALA A 64 16.74 6.46 -0.33
N VAL A 65 18.08 6.51 -0.24
CA VAL A 65 18.92 5.32 -0.06
C VAL A 65 18.63 4.64 1.28
N VAL A 66 18.55 5.41 2.37
CA VAL A 66 18.29 4.86 3.71
C VAL A 66 16.88 4.28 3.82
N TYR A 67 15.84 5.02 3.41
CA TYR A 67 14.46 4.51 3.36
C TYR A 67 14.33 3.23 2.51
N SER A 68 15.05 3.15 1.38
CA SER A 68 15.04 1.94 0.55
C SER A 68 15.65 0.74 1.28
N ASN A 69 16.68 0.95 2.12
CA ASN A 69 17.31 -0.12 2.89
C ASN A 69 16.51 -0.53 4.13
N ILE A 70 15.85 0.42 4.81
CA ILE A 70 14.84 0.13 5.84
C ILE A 70 13.76 -0.82 5.29
N ALA A 71 13.23 -0.53 4.10
CA ALA A 71 12.28 -1.40 3.41
C ALA A 71 12.85 -2.80 3.09
N ALA A 72 14.18 -2.96 3.02
CA ALA A 72 14.82 -4.27 2.85
C ALA A 72 14.92 -5.05 4.17
N CYS A 73 15.14 -4.38 5.31
CA CYS A 73 15.08 -4.99 6.64
C CYS A 73 13.63 -5.42 6.99
N HIS A 74 12.63 -4.56 6.78
CA HIS A 74 11.23 -4.94 7.01
C HIS A 74 10.77 -6.10 6.10
N LEU A 75 11.28 -6.22 4.87
CA LEU A 75 11.07 -7.38 3.98
C LEU A 75 11.75 -8.68 4.42
N LYS A 76 12.66 -8.60 5.40
CA LYS A 76 13.34 -9.73 6.03
C LYS A 76 12.73 -10.10 7.38
N LEU A 77 12.11 -9.13 8.05
CA LEU A 77 11.30 -9.28 9.27
C LEU A 77 9.81 -9.56 8.99
N GLU A 78 9.43 -9.77 7.72
CA GLU A 78 8.05 -9.96 7.24
C GLU A 78 7.05 -8.84 7.63
N GLN A 79 7.58 -7.66 7.99
CA GLN A 79 6.84 -6.45 8.37
C GLN A 79 6.32 -5.72 7.11
N TRP A 80 5.36 -6.33 6.42
CA TRP A 80 4.93 -5.89 5.08
C TRP A 80 4.44 -4.44 5.04
N LYS A 81 3.72 -3.96 6.07
CA LYS A 81 3.18 -2.58 6.12
C LYS A 81 4.30 -1.54 6.14
N ASP A 82 5.31 -1.76 6.98
CA ASP A 82 6.43 -0.84 7.18
C ASP A 82 7.41 -0.91 6.00
N ALA A 83 7.57 -2.08 5.38
CA ALA A 83 8.24 -2.23 4.09
C ALA A 83 7.56 -1.40 2.97
N ILE A 84 6.22 -1.41 2.88
CA ILE A 84 5.45 -0.60 1.91
C ILE A 84 5.62 0.90 2.17
N LYS A 85 5.56 1.30 3.45
CA LYS A 85 5.75 2.68 3.89
C LYS A 85 7.14 3.19 3.55
N ALA A 86 8.20 2.55 4.05
CA ALA A 86 9.58 2.95 3.82
C ALA A 86 9.96 2.94 2.33
N ALA A 87 9.49 1.96 1.55
CA ALA A 87 9.71 1.97 0.10
C ALA A 87 8.98 3.11 -0.62
N SER A 88 7.84 3.58 -0.09
CA SER A 88 7.12 4.74 -0.61
C SER A 88 7.78 6.07 -0.20
N ASP A 89 8.28 6.17 1.04
CA ASP A 89 9.06 7.32 1.52
C ASP A 89 10.37 7.48 0.71
N ALA A 90 10.99 6.36 0.33
CA ALA A 90 12.13 6.36 -0.59
C ALA A 90 11.76 6.93 -1.97
N LEU A 91 10.62 6.51 -2.53
CA LEU A 91 10.16 6.96 -3.85
C LEU A 91 9.75 8.44 -3.84
N SER A 92 9.03 8.89 -2.82
CA SER A 92 8.68 10.31 -2.64
C SER A 92 9.91 11.19 -2.38
N SER A 93 10.96 10.63 -1.77
CA SER A 93 12.26 11.33 -1.65
C SER A 93 12.94 11.50 -3.01
N LEU A 94 12.95 10.47 -3.89
CA LEU A 94 13.48 10.61 -5.25
C LEU A 94 12.64 11.56 -6.13
N GLU A 95 11.32 11.58 -5.95
CA GLU A 95 10.42 12.52 -6.62
C GLU A 95 10.72 13.97 -6.21
N LYS A 96 10.87 14.24 -4.91
CA LYS A 96 11.26 15.57 -4.40
C LYS A 96 12.66 16.02 -4.83
N LEU A 97 13.57 15.07 -5.07
CA LEU A 97 14.87 15.33 -5.68
C LEU A 97 14.70 15.77 -7.13
N GLU A 98 14.00 14.97 -7.95
CA GLU A 98 13.79 15.26 -9.37
C GLU A 98 12.99 16.55 -9.59
N GLN A 99 12.05 16.90 -8.70
CA GLN A 99 11.32 18.17 -8.76
C GLN A 99 12.20 19.41 -8.51
N LYS A 100 13.16 19.32 -7.58
CA LYS A 100 13.94 20.47 -7.07
C LYS A 100 15.35 20.61 -7.64
N ASP A 101 15.93 19.53 -8.17
CA ASP A 101 17.23 19.60 -8.82
C ASP A 101 17.05 20.09 -10.26
N LEU A 102 17.45 21.35 -10.50
CA LEU A 102 17.34 22.03 -11.78
C LEU A 102 18.17 21.37 -12.91
N LEU A 103 19.08 20.44 -12.58
CA LEU A 103 19.83 19.60 -13.55
C LEU A 103 19.09 18.30 -13.90
N LEU A 104 18.09 17.92 -13.09
CA LEU A 104 17.16 16.81 -13.36
C LEU A 104 15.89 17.32 -14.05
N ASN A 105 15.39 18.50 -13.67
CA ASN A 105 14.18 19.13 -14.19
C ASN A 105 14.46 20.55 -14.72
N PRO A 106 14.87 20.71 -16.00
CA PRO A 106 15.25 22.00 -16.56
C PRO A 106 14.07 22.96 -16.78
N ASP A 107 12.85 22.45 -16.96
CA ASP A 107 11.66 23.27 -17.21
C ASP A 107 11.09 23.90 -15.93
N GLY A 108 11.31 23.28 -14.76
CA GLY A 108 10.86 23.78 -13.46
C GLY A 108 11.38 25.18 -13.09
N LYS A 109 12.47 25.63 -13.72
CA LYS A 109 12.96 27.02 -13.60
C LYS A 109 11.90 28.07 -13.94
N LYS A 110 11.06 27.83 -14.96
CA LYS A 110 10.08 28.81 -15.43
C LYS A 110 9.04 29.09 -14.34
N GLU A 111 8.50 28.03 -13.72
CA GLU A 111 7.46 28.14 -12.70
C GLU A 111 7.96 28.75 -11.37
N GLU A 112 9.24 28.54 -11.00
CA GLU A 112 9.84 29.22 -9.83
C GLU A 112 10.26 30.66 -10.13
N GLU A 113 10.73 30.98 -11.34
CA GLU A 113 11.03 32.36 -11.74
C GLU A 113 9.77 33.22 -11.91
N GLU A 114 8.68 32.66 -12.46
CA GLU A 114 7.38 33.35 -12.55
C GLU A 114 6.81 33.64 -11.15
N LYS A 115 6.84 32.67 -10.23
CA LYS A 115 6.38 32.87 -8.84
C LYS A 115 7.22 33.86 -8.02
N LYS A 116 8.48 34.10 -8.37
CA LYS A 116 9.28 35.18 -7.77
C LYS A 116 8.96 36.55 -8.37
N LYS A 117 8.73 36.62 -9.69
CA LYS A 117 8.36 37.86 -10.39
C LYS A 117 6.98 38.41 -10.01
N GLU A 118 6.11 37.61 -9.40
CA GLU A 118 4.85 38.08 -8.78
C GLU A 118 5.01 38.60 -7.33
N GLN A 119 6.23 38.67 -6.76
CA GLN A 119 6.42 38.98 -5.34
C GLN A 119 7.54 39.98 -5.00
N ASP A 120 8.55 40.16 -5.86
CA ASP A 120 9.54 41.23 -5.75
C ASP A 120 9.29 42.32 -6.83
N ASP A 121 8.54 43.36 -6.47
CA ASP A 121 8.31 44.59 -7.26
C ASP A 121 8.80 45.84 -6.48
N ASP A 122 9.92 45.68 -5.77
CA ASP A 122 10.69 46.75 -5.12
C ASP A 122 12.21 46.49 -5.34
N VAL A 123 13.03 47.53 -5.27
CA VAL A 123 14.26 47.63 -6.08
C VAL A 123 15.55 47.35 -5.31
N GLU A 124 16.42 46.48 -5.86
CA GLU A 124 17.87 46.59 -5.69
C GLU A 124 18.60 46.24 -7.01
N GLU A 125 19.46 47.14 -7.51
CA GLU A 125 20.19 46.96 -8.78
C GLU A 125 21.43 46.08 -8.59
N GLU A 126 21.39 44.83 -9.09
CA GLU A 126 22.55 43.92 -8.98
C GLU A 126 23.75 44.43 -9.81
N ILE A 127 24.87 44.69 -9.13
CA ILE A 127 26.07 45.29 -9.74
C ILE A 127 26.83 44.24 -10.58
N VAL A 128 26.46 44.11 -11.85
CA VAL A 128 27.08 43.16 -12.80
C VAL A 128 28.54 43.54 -13.09
N SER A 129 29.47 42.91 -12.36
CA SER A 129 30.91 43.08 -12.59
C SER A 129 31.34 42.52 -13.95
N SER A 130 31.81 43.41 -14.83
CA SER A 130 32.09 43.12 -16.25
C SER A 130 33.23 42.12 -16.52
N GLY A 131 33.97 41.70 -15.49
CA GLY A 131 35.11 40.78 -15.60
C GLY A 131 34.76 39.31 -15.87
N ALA A 132 33.51 38.89 -15.68
CA ALA A 132 33.11 37.48 -15.80
C ALA A 132 33.15 36.90 -17.23
N THR A 133 33.20 37.76 -18.26
CA THR A 133 33.05 37.37 -19.68
C THR A 133 34.26 36.65 -20.32
N ARG A 134 35.27 36.27 -19.53
CA ARG A 134 36.50 35.61 -20.01
C ARG A 134 36.86 34.29 -19.31
N ALA A 135 35.94 33.69 -18.57
CA ALA A 135 36.07 32.29 -18.19
C ALA A 135 36.03 31.40 -19.45
N ALA A 136 37.00 30.49 -19.59
CA ALA A 136 36.90 29.41 -20.57
C ALA A 136 35.71 28.49 -20.23
N PRO A 137 35.07 27.82 -21.21
CA PRO A 137 34.02 26.86 -20.91
C PRO A 137 34.51 25.80 -19.93
N ALA A 138 33.73 25.53 -18.88
CA ALA A 138 34.05 24.48 -17.93
C ALA A 138 34.06 23.11 -18.66
N PRO A 139 35.00 22.21 -18.33
CA PRO A 139 35.14 20.93 -19.04
C PRO A 139 33.92 20.03 -18.84
N ASP A 140 33.71 19.09 -19.76
CA ASP A 140 32.50 18.25 -19.94
C ASP A 140 32.12 17.32 -18.77
N SER A 141 32.84 17.42 -17.65
CA SER A 141 32.67 16.64 -16.42
C SER A 141 31.28 16.74 -15.78
N THR A 142 30.52 17.80 -16.09
CA THR A 142 29.13 17.98 -15.61
C THR A 142 28.19 16.92 -16.13
N ASP A 143 28.32 16.54 -17.41
CA ASP A 143 27.32 15.72 -18.08
C ASP A 143 27.44 14.25 -17.68
N ASP A 144 28.67 13.72 -17.55
CA ASP A 144 28.89 12.39 -17.00
C ASP A 144 28.55 12.32 -15.50
N ALA A 145 28.72 13.41 -14.73
CA ALA A 145 28.26 13.48 -13.34
C ALA A 145 26.73 13.43 -13.23
N VAL A 146 26.01 14.25 -14.03
CA VAL A 146 24.54 14.27 -14.07
C VAL A 146 23.96 12.94 -14.59
N LYS A 147 24.60 12.33 -15.59
CA LYS A 147 24.26 10.99 -16.11
C LYS A 147 24.48 9.89 -15.06
N THR A 148 25.57 9.97 -14.31
CA THR A 148 25.86 9.07 -13.18
C THR A 148 24.82 9.23 -12.06
N LEU A 149 24.44 10.46 -11.72
CA LEU A 149 23.38 10.75 -10.75
C LEU A 149 22.02 10.20 -11.23
N LYS A 150 21.64 10.45 -12.49
CA LYS A 150 20.41 9.90 -13.11
C LYS A 150 20.38 8.37 -13.06
N ALA A 151 21.49 7.70 -13.39
CA ALA A 151 21.61 6.23 -13.29
C ALA A 151 21.51 5.71 -11.85
N ASN A 152 22.13 6.40 -10.88
CA ASN A 152 22.03 6.07 -9.46
C ASN A 152 20.60 6.25 -8.92
N ILE A 153 19.90 7.32 -9.31
CA ILE A 153 18.49 7.57 -8.97
C ILE A 153 17.59 6.45 -9.52
N GLN A 154 17.73 6.08 -10.81
CA GLN A 154 16.93 4.97 -11.35
C GLN A 154 17.25 3.64 -10.64
N ARG A 155 18.51 3.37 -10.26
CA ARG A 155 18.88 2.16 -9.49
C ARG A 155 18.19 2.10 -8.12
N ILE A 156 18.09 3.23 -7.40
CA ILE A 156 17.37 3.28 -6.11
C ILE A 156 15.86 3.19 -6.35
N ARG A 157 15.31 3.86 -7.37
CA ARG A 157 13.89 3.77 -7.75
C ARG A 157 13.47 2.32 -8.04
N SER A 158 14.22 1.60 -8.89
CA SER A 158 13.90 0.22 -9.25
C SER A 158 14.02 -0.72 -8.03
N LYS A 159 15.03 -0.54 -7.16
CA LYS A 159 15.09 -1.25 -5.87
C LYS A 159 13.87 -0.97 -4.98
N SER A 160 13.47 0.29 -4.80
CA SER A 160 12.32 0.64 -3.97
C SER A 160 10.99 0.15 -4.55
N LEU A 161 10.79 0.22 -5.86
CA LEU A 161 9.63 -0.38 -6.54
C LEU A 161 9.61 -1.91 -6.35
N MET A 162 10.72 -2.62 -6.56
CA MET A 162 10.81 -4.07 -6.34
C MET A 162 10.51 -4.46 -4.89
N ARG A 163 10.99 -3.65 -3.94
CA ARG A 163 10.75 -3.82 -2.50
C ARG A 163 9.27 -3.60 -2.15
N ARG A 164 8.67 -2.51 -2.62
CA ARG A 164 7.24 -2.20 -2.41
C ARG A 164 6.32 -3.22 -3.06
N ALA A 165 6.59 -3.60 -4.31
CA ALA A 165 5.81 -4.57 -5.06
C ALA A 165 5.78 -5.93 -4.35
N ARG A 166 6.92 -6.42 -3.86
CA ARG A 166 6.98 -7.65 -3.07
C ARG A 166 6.17 -7.52 -1.78
N ALA A 167 6.41 -6.47 -0.99
CA ALA A 167 5.71 -6.28 0.28
C ALA A 167 4.18 -6.19 0.08
N ARG A 168 3.72 -5.54 -0.99
CA ARG A 168 2.31 -5.50 -1.40
C ARG A 168 1.77 -6.88 -1.83
N SER A 169 2.55 -7.67 -2.56
CA SER A 169 2.18 -9.04 -2.97
C SER A 169 1.98 -10.00 -1.80
N GLU A 170 2.74 -9.84 -0.71
CA GLU A 170 2.59 -10.66 0.51
C GLU A 170 1.54 -10.09 1.47
N ALA A 171 1.46 -8.76 1.64
CA ALA A 171 0.44 -8.10 2.47
C ALA A 171 -0.99 -8.44 2.05
N GLY A 172 -1.22 -8.67 0.76
CA GLY A 172 -2.51 -9.11 0.23
C GLY A 172 -3.63 -8.07 0.33
N GLY A 173 -4.83 -8.50 -0.04
CA GLY A 173 -5.98 -7.61 -0.25
C GLY A 173 -5.90 -6.81 -1.55
N TRP A 174 -7.06 -6.37 -2.05
CA TRP A 174 -7.22 -5.81 -3.39
C TRP A 174 -6.35 -4.59 -3.63
N GLN A 175 -6.34 -3.62 -2.70
CA GLN A 175 -5.57 -2.38 -2.84
C GLN A 175 -4.06 -2.62 -2.94
N ASN A 176 -3.51 -3.56 -2.15
CA ASN A 176 -2.09 -3.89 -2.23
C ASN A 176 -1.77 -4.66 -3.51
N LEU A 177 -2.56 -5.68 -3.87
CA LEU A 177 -2.33 -6.48 -5.08
C LEU A 177 -2.40 -5.62 -6.36
N ALA A 178 -3.33 -4.67 -6.43
CA ALA A 178 -3.40 -3.68 -7.51
C ALA A 178 -2.14 -2.79 -7.53
N GLY A 179 -1.73 -2.24 -6.38
CA GLY A 179 -0.50 -1.45 -6.28
C GLY A 179 0.78 -2.23 -6.58
N ALA A 180 0.81 -3.55 -6.31
CA ALA A 180 1.91 -4.42 -6.68
C ALA A 180 2.02 -4.58 -8.20
N GLU A 181 0.88 -4.74 -8.89
CA GLU A 181 0.86 -4.72 -10.35
C GLU A 181 1.37 -3.39 -10.92
N GLU A 182 0.97 -2.25 -10.35
CA GLU A 182 1.45 -0.92 -10.78
C GLU A 182 2.97 -0.80 -10.63
N ASP A 183 3.52 -1.19 -9.47
CA ASP A 183 4.96 -1.18 -9.24
C ASP A 183 5.69 -2.10 -10.23
N TYR A 184 5.17 -3.30 -10.50
CA TYR A 184 5.75 -4.22 -11.49
C TYR A 184 5.59 -3.76 -12.94
N LYS A 185 4.50 -3.04 -13.29
CA LYS A 185 4.32 -2.39 -14.61
C LYS A 185 5.34 -1.26 -14.80
N ALA A 186 5.55 -0.43 -13.77
CA ALA A 186 6.57 0.62 -13.79
C ALA A 186 8.00 0.09 -13.94
N LEU A 187 8.31 -1.05 -13.30
CA LEU A 187 9.58 -1.76 -13.48
C LEU A 187 9.76 -2.34 -14.90
N ALA A 188 8.69 -2.93 -15.46
CA ALA A 188 8.72 -3.49 -16.81
C ALA A 188 8.90 -2.43 -17.91
N ALA A 189 8.54 -1.18 -17.63
CA ALA A 189 8.69 -0.04 -18.54
C ALA A 189 10.13 0.54 -18.61
N LYS A 190 11.06 0.12 -17.73
CA LYS A 190 12.48 0.56 -17.73
C LYS A 190 13.46 -0.61 -17.55
N PRO A 191 13.44 -1.62 -18.45
CA PRO A 191 14.14 -2.89 -18.24
C PRO A 191 15.67 -2.75 -18.16
N GLU A 192 16.24 -1.67 -18.67
CA GLU A 192 17.67 -1.34 -18.64
C GLU A 192 18.18 -1.07 -17.20
N SER A 193 17.27 -0.77 -16.27
CA SER A 193 17.58 -0.44 -14.88
C SER A 193 17.56 -1.63 -13.92
N LEU A 194 17.22 -2.84 -14.40
CA LEU A 194 17.05 -4.07 -13.61
C LEU A 194 18.11 -5.12 -13.95
N ALA A 195 18.43 -6.00 -13.00
CA ALA A 195 19.25 -7.17 -13.32
C ALA A 195 18.43 -8.22 -14.10
N PRO A 196 19.07 -9.09 -14.90
CA PRO A 196 18.37 -10.19 -15.59
C PRO A 196 17.63 -11.17 -14.65
N ALA A 197 18.02 -11.24 -13.38
CA ALA A 197 17.27 -11.97 -12.36
C ALA A 197 15.96 -11.27 -12.00
N ASP A 198 16.00 -9.97 -11.72
CA ASP A 198 14.83 -9.16 -11.37
C ASP A 198 13.81 -9.13 -12.51
N LEU A 199 14.26 -9.01 -13.76
CA LEU A 199 13.40 -9.05 -14.95
C LEU A 199 12.60 -10.37 -15.05
N ARG A 200 13.14 -11.50 -14.57
CA ARG A 200 12.39 -12.78 -14.51
C ARG A 200 11.34 -12.77 -13.40
N ILE A 201 11.63 -12.13 -12.26
CA ILE A 201 10.68 -11.94 -11.15
C ILE A 201 9.53 -11.05 -11.62
N VAL A 202 9.81 -9.87 -12.19
CA VAL A 202 8.80 -8.93 -12.72
C VAL A 202 7.87 -9.61 -13.72
N ARG A 203 8.43 -10.33 -14.72
CA ARG A 203 7.63 -11.06 -15.73
C ARG A 203 6.78 -12.18 -15.13
N THR A 204 7.25 -12.84 -14.07
CA THR A 204 6.49 -13.88 -13.37
C THR A 204 5.34 -13.28 -12.56
N GLN A 205 5.60 -12.21 -11.82
CA GLN A 205 4.61 -11.51 -10.98
C GLN A 205 3.51 -10.86 -11.84
N LEU A 206 3.85 -10.23 -12.97
CA LEU A 206 2.86 -9.68 -13.92
C LEU A 206 1.93 -10.73 -14.55
N ARG A 207 2.30 -12.02 -14.51
CA ARG A 207 1.42 -13.13 -14.91
C ARG A 207 0.59 -13.68 -13.74
N GLN A 208 1.08 -13.59 -12.50
CA GLN A 208 0.47 -14.18 -11.31
C GLN A 208 -0.46 -13.21 -10.55
N LEU A 209 -0.20 -11.90 -10.60
CA LEU A 209 -0.98 -10.91 -9.86
C LEU A 209 -2.36 -10.63 -10.47
N PRO A 210 -2.55 -10.40 -11.78
CA PRO A 210 -3.87 -10.09 -12.34
C PRO A 210 -5.03 -11.02 -11.93
N PRO A 211 -4.88 -12.37 -11.87
CA PRO A 211 -5.94 -13.22 -11.34
C PRO A 211 -6.11 -13.12 -9.81
N ARG A 212 -5.03 -12.91 -9.04
CA ARG A 212 -5.10 -12.67 -7.58
C ARG A 212 -5.81 -11.35 -7.27
N THR A 213 -5.49 -10.28 -7.99
CA THR A 213 -6.09 -8.95 -7.83
C THR A 213 -7.59 -8.99 -8.12
N LYS A 214 -8.02 -9.67 -9.20
CA LYS A 214 -9.44 -9.85 -9.52
C LYS A 214 -10.19 -10.67 -8.45
N ALA A 215 -9.64 -11.78 -8.01
CA ALA A 215 -10.25 -12.60 -6.95
C ALA A 215 -10.38 -11.83 -5.63
N ALA A 216 -9.38 -11.01 -5.28
CA ALA A 216 -9.45 -10.12 -4.12
C ALA A 216 -10.49 -8.99 -4.30
N GLN A 217 -10.54 -8.37 -5.48
CA GLN A 217 -11.52 -7.35 -5.84
C GLN A 217 -12.96 -7.88 -5.72
N GLU A 218 -13.26 -9.02 -6.33
CA GLU A 218 -14.58 -9.64 -6.30
C GLU A 218 -15.01 -10.01 -4.87
N LYS A 219 -14.07 -10.56 -4.07
CA LYS A 219 -14.31 -10.87 -2.66
C LYS A 219 -14.57 -9.61 -1.82
N GLU A 220 -13.68 -8.63 -1.85
CA GLU A 220 -13.78 -7.42 -1.02
C GLU A 220 -14.98 -6.56 -1.43
N MET A 221 -15.27 -6.44 -2.73
CA MET A 221 -16.47 -5.77 -3.21
C MET A 221 -17.75 -6.50 -2.75
N GLY A 222 -17.75 -7.83 -2.75
CA GLY A 222 -18.86 -8.63 -2.19
C GLY A 222 -19.06 -8.40 -0.70
N GLU A 223 -17.99 -8.39 0.10
CA GLU A 223 -18.04 -8.10 1.53
C GLU A 223 -18.48 -6.66 1.84
N MET A 224 -18.01 -5.67 1.06
CA MET A 224 -18.44 -4.27 1.20
C MET A 224 -19.91 -4.09 0.79
N TRP A 225 -20.36 -4.76 -0.27
CA TRP A 225 -21.77 -4.74 -0.69
C TRP A 225 -22.69 -5.41 0.33
N GLY A 226 -22.25 -6.51 0.96
CA GLY A 226 -22.94 -7.13 2.10
C GLY A 226 -23.08 -6.15 3.27
N LYS A 227 -21.97 -5.55 3.73
CA LYS A 227 -21.97 -4.56 4.83
C LYS A 227 -22.83 -3.32 4.51
N LEU A 228 -22.88 -2.88 3.25
CA LEU A 228 -23.74 -1.79 2.79
C LEU A 228 -25.22 -2.18 2.79
N LYS A 229 -25.55 -3.41 2.34
CA LYS A 229 -26.90 -3.99 2.46
C LYS A 229 -27.33 -4.08 3.92
N ASP A 230 -26.48 -4.58 4.81
CA ASP A 230 -26.79 -4.75 6.23
C ASP A 230 -27.00 -3.40 6.95
N LEU A 231 -26.19 -2.38 6.62
CA LEU A 231 -26.40 -1.02 7.10
C LEU A 231 -27.73 -0.43 6.60
N GLY A 232 -28.04 -0.60 5.31
CA GLY A 232 -29.32 -0.20 4.73
C GLY A 232 -30.50 -0.94 5.37
N ASN A 233 -30.38 -2.25 5.59
CA ASN A 233 -31.36 -3.07 6.29
C ASN A 233 -31.55 -2.60 7.74
N GLY A 234 -30.48 -2.18 8.44
CA GLY A 234 -30.57 -1.60 9.78
C GLY A 234 -31.43 -0.32 9.83
N ILE A 235 -31.32 0.53 8.82
CA ILE A 235 -32.13 1.76 8.67
C ILE A 235 -33.57 1.46 8.23
N LEU A 236 -33.76 0.45 7.37
CA LEU A 236 -35.06 0.11 6.76
C LEU A 236 -35.94 -0.79 7.64
N LYS A 237 -35.36 -1.63 8.50
CA LYS A 237 -36.06 -2.61 9.36
C LYS A 237 -37.10 -1.98 10.30
N PRO A 238 -36.90 -0.81 10.94
CA PRO A 238 -37.93 -0.11 11.70
C PRO A 238 -39.19 0.25 10.90
N PHE A 239 -39.08 0.35 9.58
CA PHE A 239 -40.20 0.66 8.66
C PHE A 239 -40.81 -0.61 8.04
N GLY A 240 -40.39 -1.81 8.45
CA GLY A 240 -40.79 -3.08 7.83
C GLY A 240 -40.18 -3.30 6.44
N LEU A 241 -39.12 -2.58 6.10
CA LEU A 241 -38.48 -2.60 4.78
C LEU A 241 -37.13 -3.32 4.80
N SER A 242 -36.71 -3.78 3.62
CA SER A 242 -35.39 -4.38 3.34
C SER A 242 -34.81 -3.76 2.08
N THR A 243 -33.48 -3.75 1.94
CA THR A 243 -32.80 -3.41 0.67
C THR A 243 -33.21 -4.33 -0.48
N GLU A 244 -33.76 -5.52 -0.18
CA GLU A 244 -34.25 -6.48 -1.16
C GLU A 244 -35.66 -6.18 -1.67
N ASN A 245 -36.40 -5.28 -1.00
CA ASN A 245 -37.69 -4.81 -1.49
C ASN A 245 -37.56 -3.85 -2.68
N PHE A 246 -36.34 -3.40 -3.02
CA PHE A 246 -36.07 -2.39 -4.06
C PHE A 246 -35.26 -2.99 -5.22
N ASN A 247 -35.94 -3.68 -6.13
CA ASN A 247 -35.31 -4.32 -7.28
C ASN A 247 -35.02 -3.32 -8.40
N MET A 248 -33.73 -3.06 -8.65
CA MET A 248 -33.30 -2.26 -9.80
C MET A 248 -33.46 -3.06 -11.10
N VAL A 249 -34.25 -2.54 -12.03
CA VAL A 249 -34.44 -3.08 -13.38
C VAL A 249 -33.88 -2.08 -14.38
N LYS A 250 -32.82 -2.47 -15.08
CA LYS A 250 -32.22 -1.68 -16.14
C LYS A 250 -32.98 -1.87 -17.45
N ASP A 251 -33.43 -0.79 -18.07
CA ASP A 251 -34.00 -0.83 -19.42
C ASP A 251 -32.87 -0.80 -20.45
N GLU A 252 -32.71 -1.89 -21.19
CA GLU A 252 -31.69 -2.05 -22.22
C GLU A 252 -31.87 -1.10 -23.41
N LYS A 253 -33.06 -0.53 -23.62
CA LYS A 253 -33.37 0.36 -24.76
C LYS A 253 -33.03 1.83 -24.49
N THR A 254 -33.20 2.29 -23.25
CA THR A 254 -32.90 3.67 -22.85
C THR A 254 -31.60 3.79 -22.05
N GLY A 255 -31.05 2.67 -21.55
CA GLY A 255 -29.93 2.66 -20.61
C GLY A 255 -30.32 3.09 -19.19
N GLY A 256 -31.59 3.46 -18.96
CA GLY A 256 -32.09 3.96 -17.69
C GLY A 256 -32.19 2.86 -16.61
N TYR A 257 -31.95 3.26 -15.36
CA TYR A 257 -32.20 2.42 -14.20
C TYR A 257 -33.58 2.77 -13.62
N SER A 258 -34.52 1.83 -13.69
CA SER A 258 -35.79 1.91 -12.97
C SER A 258 -35.68 1.13 -11.66
N MET A 259 -36.41 1.55 -10.62
CA MET A 259 -36.36 0.92 -9.31
C MET A 259 -37.76 0.46 -8.93
N ASN A 260 -38.00 -0.85 -8.99
CA ASN A 260 -39.29 -1.46 -8.75
C ASN A 260 -39.41 -1.87 -7.29
N PHE A 261 -40.47 -1.43 -6.62
CA PHE A 261 -40.71 -1.77 -5.22
C PHE A 261 -41.61 -3.01 -5.10
N GLN A 262 -41.12 -4.05 -4.44
CA GLN A 262 -41.87 -5.25 -4.11
C GLN A 262 -42.02 -5.34 -2.58
N PRO A 263 -43.24 -5.21 -2.03
CA PRO A 263 -43.46 -5.38 -0.60
C PRO A 263 -43.06 -6.80 -0.17
N GLY A 264 -42.07 -6.91 0.72
CA GLY A 264 -41.74 -8.18 1.38
C GLY A 264 -42.99 -8.77 2.05
N GLY A 265 -43.19 -10.07 1.91
CA GLY A 265 -44.46 -10.77 2.21
C GLY A 265 -44.84 -10.86 3.69
N GLY A 266 -45.10 -9.72 4.33
CA GLY A 266 -45.63 -9.62 5.69
C GLY A 266 -47.09 -10.05 5.77
N SER A 267 -47.35 -11.35 5.72
CA SER A 267 -48.70 -11.91 5.90
C SER A 267 -49.12 -11.88 7.38
N SER A 268 -49.37 -10.68 7.91
CA SER A 268 -50.08 -10.50 9.18
C SER A 268 -51.53 -10.94 9.01
N ALA A 269 -51.78 -12.23 9.25
CA ALA A 269 -53.12 -12.80 9.21
C ALA A 269 -54.04 -12.08 10.21
N LYS A 270 -55.31 -11.93 9.82
CA LYS A 270 -56.34 -11.33 10.68
C LYS A 270 -56.56 -12.17 11.94
N SER A 271 -56.62 -11.50 13.09
CA SER A 271 -57.50 -11.82 14.22
C SER A 271 -57.72 -10.53 15.01
#